data_AF-A0A059G1M4-F1
#
_entry.id   AF-A0A059G1M4-F1
#
_cell.length_a   1.000
_cell.length_b   1.000
_cell.length_c   1.000
_cell.angle_alpha   90.00
_cell.angle_beta   90.00
_cell.angle_gamma   90.00
#
_symmetry.space_group_name_H-M   'P 1'
#
loop_
_entity.id
_entity.type
_entity.pdbx_description
1 polymer ?
#
loop_
_entity_poly.entity_id
_entity_poly.type
_entity_poly.pdbx_seq_one_letter_code
_entity_poly.pdbx_strand_id
1 'polypeptide(L)'
;MTMAVKVPETLAHLHYWNVELSRAAAREEVLAAFRSSTRIAMVRLDDGLTGINSVKELMADLKRPNDNLYEVALWEDLVTIQNNELFYAYMVDNQAIVIPETIDAIRALTGLLTDSQKSIAKTNAALGIGSALY
;
A
#
# COMPACT_ATOMS: atom_id res chain seq x y z
N MET A 1 -16.78 9.78 4.66
CA MET A 1 -17.83 8.79 4.30
C MET A 1 -17.17 7.69 3.49
N THR A 2 -17.58 6.43 3.65
CA THR A 2 -17.12 5.31 2.80
C THR A 2 -18.31 4.74 2.03
N MET A 3 -18.10 4.46 0.74
CA MET A 3 -19.07 3.78 -0.11
C MET A 3 -18.39 2.60 -0.79
N ALA A 4 -19.13 1.52 -1.02
CA ALA A 4 -18.59 0.30 -1.62
C ALA A 4 -19.47 -0.18 -2.78
N VAL A 5 -18.82 -0.67 -3.83
CA VAL A 5 -19.46 -1.31 -4.98
C VAL A 5 -18.69 -2.58 -5.32
N LYS A 6 -19.42 -3.64 -5.71
CA LYS A 6 -18.83 -4.87 -6.21
C LYS A 6 -18.82 -4.86 -7.74
N VAL A 7 -17.67 -5.18 -8.32
CA VAL A 7 -17.48 -5.33 -9.77
C VAL A 7 -17.02 -6.76 -10.09
N PRO A 8 -17.21 -7.26 -11.33
CA PRO A 8 -16.82 -8.62 -11.71
C PRO A 8 -15.30 -8.72 -11.96
N GLU A 9 -14.51 -8.65 -10.88
CA GLU A 9 -13.05 -8.83 -10.89
C GLU A 9 -12.63 -9.60 -9.62
N THR A 10 -11.44 -10.21 -9.62
CA THR A 10 -11.00 -11.14 -8.55
C THR A 10 -9.59 -10.89 -8.04
N LEU A 11 -8.87 -9.94 -8.62
CA LEU A 11 -7.45 -9.75 -8.33
C LEU A 11 -7.24 -8.94 -7.05
N ALA A 12 -8.02 -7.88 -6.84
CA ALA A 12 -7.81 -6.97 -5.72
C ALA A 12 -9.05 -6.11 -5.40
N HIS A 13 -8.84 -5.13 -4.52
CA HIS A 13 -9.73 -3.99 -4.35
C HIS A 13 -9.03 -2.70 -4.81
N LEU A 14 -9.82 -1.73 -5.26
CA LEU A 14 -9.36 -0.39 -5.61
C LEU A 14 -10.11 0.64 -4.76
N HIS A 15 -9.36 1.52 -4.14
CA HIS A 15 -9.89 2.59 -3.31
C HIS A 15 -9.63 3.93 -3.97
N TYR A 16 -10.64 4.79 -3.96
CA TYR A 16 -10.54 6.20 -4.30
C TYR A 16 -10.85 7.03 -3.06
N TRP A 17 -9.97 7.98 -2.77
CA TRP A 17 -10.11 8.86 -1.62
C TRP A 17 -10.25 10.30 -2.06
N ASN A 18 -11.18 11.00 -1.43
CA ASN A 18 -11.18 12.45 -1.27
C ASN A 18 -11.03 12.74 0.22
N VAL A 19 -10.02 13.52 0.58
CA VAL A 19 -9.67 13.87 1.96
C VAL A 19 -9.57 15.38 2.09
N GLU A 20 -10.44 15.99 2.89
CA GLU A 20 -10.27 17.37 3.32
C GLU A 20 -9.10 17.46 4.33
N LEU A 21 -8.06 18.20 3.98
CA LEU A 21 -6.87 18.37 4.80
C LEU A 21 -7.14 19.37 5.93
N SER A 22 -6.46 19.26 7.07
CA SER A 22 -6.59 20.24 8.16
C SER A 22 -5.87 21.57 7.88
N ARG A 23 -5.01 21.57 6.87
CA ARG A 23 -4.27 22.74 6.37
C ARG A 23 -3.87 22.52 4.91
N ALA A 24 -3.55 23.61 4.24
CA ALA A 24 -2.92 23.55 2.92
C ALA A 24 -1.62 22.73 3.00
N ALA A 25 -1.45 21.83 2.03
CA ALA A 25 -0.25 21.02 1.85
C ALA A 25 0.10 20.98 0.36
N ALA A 26 1.40 20.95 0.05
CA ALA A 26 1.86 20.73 -1.31
C ALA A 26 1.79 19.24 -1.67
N ARG A 27 1.61 18.91 -2.95
CA ARG A 27 1.62 17.52 -3.44
C ARG A 27 2.87 16.76 -2.99
N GLU A 28 4.04 17.38 -3.09
CA GLU A 28 5.30 16.76 -2.70
C GLU A 28 5.40 16.49 -1.20
N GLU A 29 4.75 17.30 -0.37
CA GLU A 29 4.67 17.06 1.07
C GLU A 29 3.85 15.81 1.37
N VAL A 30 2.71 15.65 0.69
CA VAL A 30 1.86 14.45 0.82
C VAL A 30 2.58 13.20 0.32
N LEU A 31 3.26 13.28 -0.82
CA LEU A 31 4.05 12.17 -1.35
C LEU A 31 5.20 11.78 -0.41
N ALA A 32 5.88 12.77 0.19
CA ALA A 32 6.91 12.52 1.18
C ALA A 32 6.33 11.80 2.42
N ALA A 33 5.13 12.19 2.87
CA ALA A 33 4.45 11.50 3.97
C ALA A 33 4.14 10.04 3.62
N PHE A 34 3.59 9.76 2.43
CA PHE A 34 3.34 8.39 1.99
C PHE A 34 4.63 7.55 1.89
N ARG A 35 5.69 8.10 1.31
CA ARG A 35 7.01 7.44 1.20
C ARG A 35 7.66 7.16 2.56
N SER A 36 7.36 7.96 3.58
CA SER A 36 7.86 7.74 4.94
C SER A 36 7.17 6.58 5.67
N SER A 37 6.00 6.16 5.18
CA SER A 37 5.26 5.05 5.78
C SER A 37 5.73 3.71 5.22
N THR A 38 5.96 2.77 6.12
CA THR A 38 6.14 1.35 5.75
C THR A 38 4.88 0.80 5.06
N ARG A 39 5.05 -0.25 4.25
CA ARG A 39 3.96 -1.01 3.60
C ARG A 39 3.08 -0.19 2.64
N ILE A 40 3.62 0.93 2.15
CA ILE A 40 3.10 1.63 0.98
C ILE A 40 4.11 1.45 -0.16
N ALA A 41 3.67 0.86 -1.27
CA ALA A 41 4.42 0.80 -2.51
C ALA A 41 3.96 1.96 -3.41
N MET A 42 4.88 2.82 -3.79
CA MET A 42 4.61 3.91 -4.73
C MET A 42 4.72 3.35 -6.15
N VAL A 43 3.65 3.43 -6.93
CA VAL A 43 3.59 2.96 -8.32
C VAL A 43 3.19 4.09 -9.24
N ARG A 44 3.52 3.97 -10.54
CA ARG A 44 3.18 4.96 -11.56
C ARG A 44 2.54 4.28 -12.77
N LEU A 45 1.54 4.93 -13.36
CA LEU A 45 0.94 4.51 -14.61
C LEU A 45 1.98 4.51 -15.74
N ASP A 46 2.88 5.50 -15.74
CA ASP A 46 3.96 5.65 -16.74
C ASP A 46 4.97 4.49 -16.74
N ASP A 47 5.09 3.74 -15.63
CA ASP A 47 5.93 2.54 -15.54
C ASP A 47 5.23 1.29 -16.11
N GLY A 48 4.08 1.48 -16.78
CA GLY A 48 3.27 0.40 -17.34
C GLY A 48 2.29 -0.22 -16.33
N LEU A 49 2.29 0.25 -15.08
CA LEU A 49 1.39 -0.22 -14.02
C LEU A 49 0.03 0.48 -14.11
N THR A 50 -0.64 0.33 -15.26
CA THR A 50 -1.86 1.08 -15.60
C THR A 50 -3.12 0.61 -14.89
N GLY A 51 -3.08 -0.56 -14.24
CA GLY A 51 -4.19 -1.10 -13.48
C GLY A 51 -3.81 -2.24 -12.53
N ILE A 52 -4.82 -2.78 -11.88
CA ILE A 52 -4.70 -3.84 -10.88
C ILE A 52 -3.98 -5.08 -11.44
N ASN A 53 -4.32 -5.48 -12.67
CA ASN A 53 -3.74 -6.63 -13.34
C ASN A 53 -2.24 -6.46 -13.60
N SER A 54 -1.78 -5.29 -14.05
CA SER A 54 -0.34 -5.04 -14.27
C SER A 54 0.46 -5.04 -12.96
N VAL A 55 -0.13 -4.56 -11.86
CA VAL A 55 0.52 -4.63 -10.53
C VAL A 55 0.63 -6.07 -10.06
N LYS A 56 -0.43 -6.89 -10.22
CA LYS A 56 -0.37 -8.31 -9.88
C LYS A 56 0.60 -9.10 -10.75
N GLU A 57 0.66 -8.83 -12.05
CA GLU A 57 1.62 -9.46 -12.95
C GLU A 57 3.05 -9.16 -12.52
N LEU A 58 3.35 -7.90 -12.13
CA LEU A 58 4.65 -7.55 -11.58
C LEU A 58 4.99 -8.40 -10.34
N MET A 59 4.04 -8.62 -9.42
CA MET A 59 4.30 -9.47 -8.25
C MET A 59 4.63 -10.92 -8.63
N ALA A 60 4.00 -11.44 -9.69
CA ALA A 60 4.29 -12.77 -10.24
C ALA A 60 5.66 -12.84 -10.91
N ASP A 61 6.05 -11.78 -11.62
CA ASP A 61 7.37 -11.64 -12.24
C ASP A 61 8.49 -11.56 -11.20
N LEU A 62 8.23 -10.87 -10.09
CA LEU A 62 9.11 -10.83 -8.91
C LEU A 62 9.13 -12.13 -8.10
N LYS A 63 8.37 -13.15 -8.52
CA LYS A 63 8.29 -14.47 -7.87
C LYS A 63 7.93 -14.40 -6.40
N ARG A 64 7.09 -13.42 -6.03
CA ARG A 64 6.53 -13.37 -4.67
C ARG A 64 5.63 -14.60 -4.48
N PRO A 65 5.63 -15.26 -3.31
CA PRO A 65 4.75 -16.39 -3.08
C PRO A 65 3.29 -15.99 -3.35
N ASN A 66 2.59 -16.76 -4.19
CA ASN A 66 1.20 -16.49 -4.60
C ASN A 66 0.98 -15.09 -5.21
N ASP A 67 2.04 -14.51 -5.80
CA ASP A 67 2.02 -13.16 -6.39
C ASP A 67 1.59 -12.10 -5.37
N ASN A 68 1.82 -12.35 -4.08
CA ASN A 68 1.32 -11.52 -2.98
C ASN A 68 1.87 -10.10 -3.04
N LEU A 69 0.99 -9.10 -3.06
CA LEU A 69 1.33 -7.72 -2.71
C LEU A 69 0.98 -7.50 -1.23
N TYR A 70 1.99 -7.35 -0.36
CA TYR A 70 1.76 -7.16 1.08
C TYR A 70 1.52 -5.67 1.43
N GLU A 71 1.93 -4.80 0.52
CA GLU A 71 1.83 -3.35 0.58
C GLU A 71 0.49 -2.87 0.00
N VAL A 72 0.06 -1.65 0.35
CA VAL A 72 -0.88 -0.95 -0.53
C VAL A 72 -0.11 -0.39 -1.72
N ALA A 73 -0.60 -0.56 -2.95
CA ALA A 73 0.01 0.04 -4.13
C ALA A 73 -0.70 1.36 -4.43
N LEU A 74 -0.02 2.48 -4.15
CA LEU A 74 -0.54 3.84 -4.34
C LEU A 74 0.02 4.44 -5.64
N TRP A 75 -0.87 4.90 -6.51
CA TRP A 75 -0.49 5.59 -7.73
C TRP A 75 -0.10 7.03 -7.44
N GLU A 76 1.21 7.31 -7.46
CA GLU A 76 1.72 8.63 -7.08
C GLU A 76 1.36 9.73 -8.09
N ASP A 77 1.24 9.37 -9.36
CA ASP A 77 0.78 10.23 -10.45
C ASP A 77 -0.70 10.60 -10.36
N LEU A 78 -1.51 9.82 -9.63
CA LEU A 78 -2.91 10.15 -9.34
C LEU A 78 -3.07 11.09 -8.13
N VAL A 79 -2.01 11.30 -7.33
CA VAL A 79 -2.06 12.22 -6.18
C VAL A 79 -2.25 13.65 -6.66
N THR A 80 -3.44 14.19 -6.39
CA THR A 80 -3.87 15.52 -6.81
C THR A 80 -4.37 16.31 -5.60
N ILE A 81 -4.06 17.60 -5.54
CA ILE A 81 -4.58 18.52 -4.53
C ILE A 81 -5.35 19.62 -5.25
N GLN A 82 -6.60 19.85 -4.85
CA GLN A 82 -7.41 20.97 -5.30
C GLN A 82 -7.89 21.75 -4.07
N ASN A 83 -7.46 23.01 -3.97
CA ASN A 83 -7.63 23.81 -2.76
C ASN A 83 -7.04 23.10 -1.53
N ASN A 84 -7.90 22.58 -0.65
CA ASN A 84 -7.55 21.89 0.58
C ASN A 84 -8.03 20.43 0.59
N GLU A 85 -8.42 19.90 -0.58
CA GLU A 85 -8.82 18.51 -0.76
C GLU A 85 -7.73 17.73 -1.47
N LEU A 86 -7.41 16.55 -0.92
CA LEU A 86 -6.46 15.58 -1.44
C LEU A 86 -7.22 14.42 -2.09
N PHE A 87 -6.87 14.13 -3.35
CA PHE A 87 -7.38 13.02 -4.13
C PHE A 87 -6.27 12.02 -4.43
N TYR A 88 -6.55 10.73 -4.23
CA TYR A 88 -5.61 9.65 -4.58
C TYR A 88 -6.35 8.32 -4.73
N ALA A 89 -5.68 7.36 -5.37
CA ALA A 89 -6.17 5.99 -5.49
C ALA A 89 -5.08 4.98 -5.15
N TYR A 90 -5.49 3.85 -4.57
CA TYR A 90 -4.60 2.74 -4.30
C TYR A 90 -5.29 1.40 -4.46
N MET A 91 -4.51 0.39 -4.82
CA MET A 91 -4.91 -1.01 -4.87
C MET A 91 -4.57 -1.72 -3.56
N VAL A 92 -5.43 -2.66 -3.16
CA VAL A 92 -5.25 -3.56 -2.02
C VAL A 92 -5.39 -4.99 -2.49
N ASP A 93 -4.31 -5.78 -2.41
CA ASP A 93 -4.40 -7.23 -2.54
C ASP A 93 -5.02 -7.81 -1.28
N ASN A 94 -6.34 -8.03 -1.33
CA ASN A 94 -7.14 -8.52 -0.22
C ASN A 94 -6.76 -9.94 0.23
N GLN A 95 -5.96 -10.67 -0.56
CA GLN A 95 -5.49 -12.00 -0.20
C GLN A 95 -4.24 -11.94 0.71
N ALA A 96 -3.50 -10.83 0.67
CA ALA A 96 -2.17 -10.74 1.24
C ALA A 96 -1.97 -9.60 2.26
N ILE A 97 -2.70 -8.48 2.13
CA ILE A 97 -2.47 -7.23 2.90
C ILE A 97 -2.39 -7.43 4.42
N VAL A 98 -3.17 -8.35 5.00
CA VAL A 98 -3.23 -8.58 6.46
C VAL A 98 -2.21 -9.60 6.99
N ILE A 99 -1.46 -10.27 6.11
CA ILE A 99 -0.43 -11.25 6.49
C ILE A 99 0.63 -10.63 7.40
N PRO A 100 1.32 -9.53 7.01
CA PRO A 100 2.31 -8.89 7.89
C PRO A 100 1.69 -8.40 9.20
N GLU A 101 0.47 -7.86 9.17
CA GLU A 101 -0.23 -7.35 10.35
C GLU A 101 -0.49 -8.46 11.38
N THR A 102 -0.87 -9.64 10.90
CA THR A 102 -1.13 -10.81 11.76
C THR A 102 0.15 -11.24 12.50
N ILE A 103 1.30 -11.23 11.81
CA ILE A 103 2.59 -11.59 12.41
C ILE A 103 2.99 -10.60 13.50
N ASP A 104 2.81 -9.30 13.25
CA ASP A 104 3.12 -8.26 14.24
C ASP A 104 2.16 -8.31 15.43
N ALA A 105 0.88 -8.54 15.19
CA ALA A 105 -0.13 -8.71 16.24
C ALA A 105 0.22 -9.86 17.19
N ILE A 106 0.72 -11.00 16.67
CA ILE A 106 1.18 -12.12 17.50
C ILE A 106 2.30 -11.67 18.44
N ARG A 107 3.30 -10.92 17.95
CA ARG A 107 4.42 -10.45 18.80
C ARG A 107 3.95 -9.46 19.85
N ALA A 108 3.02 -8.58 19.50
CA ALA A 108 2.42 -7.63 20.42
C ALA A 108 1.63 -8.33 21.54
N LEU A 109 0.75 -9.29 21.18
CA LEU A 109 -0.11 -10.01 22.13
C LEU A 109 0.67 -10.93 23.07
N THR A 110 1.74 -11.56 22.57
CA THR A 110 2.56 -12.48 23.36
C THR A 110 3.63 -11.78 24.19
N GLY A 111 3.88 -10.49 23.95
CA GLY A 111 4.97 -9.76 24.58
C GLY A 111 6.37 -10.20 24.11
N LEU A 112 6.47 -11.04 23.06
CA LEU A 112 7.76 -11.51 22.52
C LEU A 112 8.62 -10.38 21.96
N LEU A 113 7.98 -9.30 21.49
CA LEU A 113 8.65 -8.08 21.07
C LEU A 113 7.73 -6.89 21.31
N THR A 114 8.11 -6.02 22.24
CA THR A 114 7.31 -4.85 22.67
C THR A 114 7.59 -3.60 21.83
N ASP A 115 8.70 -3.59 21.10
CA ASP A 115 9.06 -2.51 20.18
C ASP A 115 8.40 -2.75 18.81
N SER A 116 7.38 -1.94 18.50
CA SER A 116 6.59 -2.07 17.28
C SER A 116 7.42 -1.92 16.01
N GLN A 117 8.36 -0.97 15.98
CA GLN A 117 9.21 -0.71 14.82
C GLN A 117 10.13 -1.89 14.55
N LYS A 118 10.69 -2.50 15.60
CA LYS A 118 11.47 -3.74 15.44
C LYS A 118 10.62 -4.91 14.95
N SER A 119 9.37 -5.03 15.39
CA SER A 119 8.46 -6.09 14.90
C SER A 119 8.18 -5.91 13.41
N ILE A 120 7.78 -4.72 13.02
CA ILE A 120 7.48 -4.36 11.63
C ILE A 120 8.69 -4.63 10.75
N ALA A 121 9.88 -4.14 11.12
CA ALA A 121 11.10 -4.34 10.36
C ALA A 121 11.45 -5.83 10.22
N LYS A 122 11.28 -6.62 11.30
CA LYS A 122 11.52 -8.07 11.27
C LYS A 122 10.55 -8.80 10.35
N THR A 123 9.27 -8.44 10.39
CA THR A 123 8.24 -9.00 9.51
C THR A 123 8.52 -8.63 8.06
N ASN A 124 8.79 -7.36 7.79
CA ASN A 124 9.07 -6.85 6.46
C ASN A 124 10.28 -7.56 5.84
N ALA A 125 11.38 -7.68 6.58
CA ALA A 125 12.57 -8.37 6.10
C ALA A 125 12.30 -9.86 5.77
N ALA A 126 11.50 -10.54 6.59
CA ALA A 126 11.13 -11.94 6.35
C ALA A 126 10.22 -12.13 5.13
N LEU A 127 9.42 -11.13 4.80
CA LEU A 127 8.47 -11.14 3.68
C LEU A 127 8.98 -10.42 2.42
N GLY A 128 10.20 -9.86 2.45
CA GLY A 128 10.76 -9.10 1.32
C GLY A 128 10.11 -7.73 1.08
N ILE A 129 9.37 -7.20 2.06
CA ILE A 129 8.68 -5.90 1.96
C ILE A 129 9.70 -4.75 1.97
N GLY A 130 9.60 -3.84 1.00
CA GLY A 130 10.52 -2.71 0.85
C GLY A 130 11.94 -3.09 0.40
N SER A 131 12.15 -4.33 -0.08
CA SER A 131 13.36 -4.68 -0.80
C SER A 131 13.35 -3.99 -2.18
N ALA A 132 14.52 -3.60 -2.69
CA ALA A 132 14.70 -2.85 -3.95
C ALA A 132 14.35 -3.65 -5.23
N LEU A 133 13.45 -4.63 -5.11
CA LEU A 133 12.98 -5.48 -6.19
C LEU A 133 11.92 -4.78 -7.06
N TYR A 134 11.43 -3.60 -6.69
CA TYR A 134 10.65 -2.67 -7.51
C TYR A 134 10.90 -1.23 -7.06
#